data_AF-A0A2M7ACK6-F1
#
_entry.id   AF-A0A2M7ACK6-F1
#
_cell.length_a   1.000
_cell.length_b   1.000
_cell.length_c   1.000
_cell.angle_alpha   90.00
_cell.angle_beta   90.00
_cell.angle_gamma   90.00
#
_symmetry.space_group_name_H-M   'P 1'
#
loop_
_entity.id
_entity.type
_entity.pdbx_description
1 polymer ?
#
loop_
_entity_poly.entity_id
_entity_poly.type
_entity_poly.pdbx_seq_one_letter_code
_entity_poly.pdbx_strand_id
1 'polypeptide(L)'
;MVVLLTKDGMRANWVQQEIGYALKTGKLLIPLVEKGTDPRDLAALQGRDYIKYDPFQPQQSLIRVSAYIKSLKLKKEEQKKICLLLGAFLPYFFYFLEEKNEGSIYSIQR
;
A
#
# COMPACT_ATOMS: atom_id res chain seq x y z
N MET A 1 -1.37 6.93 7.10
CA MET A 1 -2.06 7.43 8.32
C MET A 1 -2.03 6.32 9.34
N VAL A 2 -1.60 6.62 10.57
CA VAL A 2 -1.59 5.67 11.67
C VAL A 2 -2.79 6.01 12.55
N VAL A 3 -3.58 5.01 12.94
CA VAL A 3 -4.73 5.20 13.83
C VAL A 3 -4.59 4.27 15.00
N LEU A 4 -4.74 4.79 16.21
CA LEU A 4 -4.78 4.00 17.43
C LEU A 4 -6.23 3.89 17.91
N LEU A 5 -6.76 2.67 17.92
CA LEU A 5 -8.07 2.35 18.44
C LEU A 5 -7.93 1.65 19.78
N THR A 6 -8.20 2.40 20.83
CA THR A 6 -8.46 1.87 22.17
C THR A 6 -9.94 1.52 22.32
N LYS A 7 -10.28 0.78 23.38
CA LYS A 7 -11.68 0.47 23.72
C LYS A 7 -12.56 1.71 23.79
N ASP A 8 -12.03 2.79 24.35
CA ASP A 8 -12.75 4.07 24.44
C ASP A 8 -12.79 4.80 23.09
N GLY A 9 -11.69 4.78 22.33
CA GLY A 9 -11.58 5.44 21.03
C GLY A 9 -12.51 4.87 19.96
N MET A 10 -12.85 3.57 20.03
CA MET A 10 -13.76 2.94 19.07
C MET A 10 -15.20 3.48 19.13
N ARG A 11 -15.63 3.98 20.30
CA ARG A 11 -16.98 4.52 20.51
C ARG A 11 -17.12 5.96 20.04
N ALA A 12 -16.02 6.62 19.68
CA ALA A 12 -16.04 7.99 19.20
C ALA A 12 -16.51 8.04 17.74
N ASN A 13 -17.71 8.56 17.50
CA ASN A 13 -18.29 8.72 16.16
C ASN A 13 -17.36 9.48 15.21
N TRP A 14 -16.64 10.49 15.71
CA TRP A 14 -15.69 11.27 14.93
C TRP A 14 -14.54 10.41 14.37
N VAL A 15 -13.99 9.51 15.18
CA VAL A 15 -12.89 8.61 14.77
C VAL A 15 -13.34 7.69 13.65
N GLN A 16 -14.57 7.17 13.73
CA GLN A 16 -15.14 6.32 12.69
C GLN A 16 -15.36 7.08 11.37
N GLN A 17 -15.76 8.35 11.43
CA GLN A 17 -15.90 9.19 10.24
C GLN A 17 -14.55 9.49 9.57
N GLU A 18 -13.52 9.80 10.35
CA GLU A 18 -12.17 10.02 9.82
C GLU A 18 -11.60 8.76 9.16
N ILE A 19 -11.79 7.59 9.81
CA ILE A 19 -11.41 6.30 9.23
C ILE A 19 -12.19 6.05 7.94
N GLY A 20 -13.51 6.22 7.94
CA GLY A 20 -14.35 6.04 6.77
C GLY A 20 -13.92 6.94 5.60
N TYR A 21 -13.59 8.20 5.87
CA TYR A 21 -13.09 9.14 4.86
C TYR A 21 -11.70 8.73 4.33
N ALA A 22 -10.78 8.33 5.21
CA ALA A 22 -9.46 7.84 4.82
C ALA A 22 -9.55 6.60 3.92
N LEU A 23 -10.47 5.69 4.24
CA LEU A 23 -10.74 4.50 3.42
C LEU A 23 -11.35 4.87 2.07
N LYS A 24 -12.34 5.77 2.03
CA LYS A 24 -12.98 6.25 0.79
C LYS A 24 -11.97 6.90 -0.16
N THR A 25 -11.00 7.63 0.39
CA THR A 25 -9.96 8.32 -0.40
C THR A 25 -8.80 7.42 -0.81
N GLY A 26 -8.83 6.12 -0.48
CA GLY A 26 -7.77 5.17 -0.81
C GLY A 26 -6.45 5.44 -0.09
N LYS A 27 -6.47 6.23 0.99
CA LYS A 27 -5.27 6.48 1.79
C LYS A 27 -4.84 5.20 2.49
N LEU A 28 -3.53 4.95 2.49
CA LEU A 28 -2.96 3.87 3.28
C LEU A 28 -3.20 4.14 4.77
N LEU A 29 -4.00 3.25 5.37
CA LEU A 29 -4.37 3.25 6.78
C LEU A 29 -3.62 2.13 7.49
N ILE A 30 -2.95 2.45 8.61
CA ILE A 30 -2.25 1.50 9.47
C ILE A 30 -2.96 1.50 10.82
N PRO A 31 -3.99 0.66 10.99
CA PRO A 31 -4.75 0.61 12.23
C PRO A 31 -3.99 -0.20 13.29
N LEU A 32 -3.87 0.39 14.49
CA LEU A 32 -3.48 -0.28 15.71
C LEU A 32 -4.73 -0.48 16.57
N VAL A 33 -5.02 -1.73 16.94
CA VAL A 33 -6.22 -2.07 17.71
C VAL A 33 -5.81 -2.67 19.05
N GLU A 34 -6.33 -2.14 20.14
CA GLU A 34 -6.09 -2.66 21.48
C GLU A 34 -6.47 -4.14 21.61
N LYS A 35 -5.60 -4.92 22.24
CA LYS A 35 -5.85 -6.34 22.55
C LYS A 35 -7.13 -6.52 23.34
N GLY A 36 -7.87 -7.58 23.02
CA GLY A 36 -9.16 -7.88 23.66
C GLY A 36 -10.34 -7.07 23.13
N THR A 37 -10.16 -6.33 22.04
CA THR A 37 -11.24 -5.74 21.25
C THR A 37 -12.01 -6.82 20.49
N ASP A 38 -13.35 -6.78 20.56
CA ASP A 38 -14.22 -7.64 19.78
C ASP A 38 -14.15 -7.24 18.29
N PRO A 39 -13.94 -8.19 17.36
CA PRO A 39 -13.97 -7.90 15.93
C PRO A 39 -15.24 -7.19 15.44
N ARG A 40 -16.37 -7.39 16.13
CA ARG A 40 -17.64 -6.72 15.83
C ARG A 40 -17.58 -5.21 16.05
N ASP A 41 -16.76 -4.75 16.99
CA ASP A 41 -16.60 -3.34 17.33
C ASP A 41 -15.64 -2.58 16.39
N LEU A 42 -15.02 -3.28 15.44
CA LEU A 42 -14.06 -2.68 14.48
C LEU A 42 -14.70 -1.81 13.41
N ALA A 43 -16.04 -1.82 13.28
CA ALA A 43 -16.80 -1.01 12.34
C ALA A 43 -16.18 -0.98 10.93
N ALA A 44 -15.70 0.18 10.46
CA ALA A 44 -15.12 0.36 9.13
C ALA A 44 -13.80 -0.42 8.89
N LEU A 45 -13.19 -0.96 9.94
CA LEU A 45 -12.00 -1.81 9.88
C LEU A 45 -12.30 -3.31 9.87
N GLN A 46 -13.58 -3.72 9.92
CA GLN A 46 -13.94 -5.13 9.78
C GLN A 46 -13.39 -5.71 8.47
N GLY A 47 -12.79 -6.90 8.55
CA GLY A 47 -12.19 -7.59 7.40
C GLY A 47 -10.87 -6.99 6.88
N ARG A 48 -10.28 -6.01 7.59
CA ARG A 48 -8.98 -5.42 7.23
C ARG A 48 -7.89 -5.85 8.20
N ASP A 49 -6.66 -5.88 7.70
CA ASP A 49 -5.49 -6.15 8.52
C ASP A 49 -5.22 -5.01 9.51
N TYR A 50 -4.90 -5.37 10.74
CA TYR A 50 -4.54 -4.44 11.80
C TYR A 50 -3.42 -4.98 12.68
N ILE A 51 -2.69 -4.07 13.31
CA ILE A 51 -1.63 -4.40 14.25
C ILE A 51 -2.24 -4.42 15.65
N LYS A 52 -2.10 -5.54 16.37
CA LYS A 52 -2.55 -5.61 17.77
C LYS A 52 -1.67 -4.73 18.65
N TYR A 53 -2.31 -3.82 19.39
CA TYR A 53 -1.72 -2.92 20.36
C TYR A 53 -1.90 -3.47 21.78
N ASP A 54 -0.81 -3.54 22.53
CA ASP A 54 -0.83 -3.90 23.94
C ASP A 54 -0.49 -2.65 24.79
N PRO A 55 -1.44 -2.13 25.59
CA PRO A 55 -1.18 -0.99 26.47
C PRO A 55 -0.07 -1.26 27.49
N PHE A 56 0.13 -2.52 27.89
CA PHE A 56 1.16 -2.91 28.86
C PHE A 56 2.52 -3.14 28.20
N GLN A 57 2.57 -3.28 26.88
CA GLN A 57 3.80 -3.47 26.09
C GLN A 57 3.79 -2.63 24.80
N PRO A 58 3.69 -1.29 24.90
CA PRO A 58 3.53 -0.41 23.74
C PRO A 58 4.73 -0.46 22.78
N GLN A 59 5.93 -0.73 23.30
CA GLN A 59 7.17 -0.81 22.54
C GLN A 59 7.11 -1.89 21.47
N GLN A 60 6.53 -3.06 21.78
CA GLN A 60 6.38 -4.14 20.80
C GLN A 60 5.47 -3.73 19.64
N SER A 61 4.43 -2.98 19.94
CA SER A 61 3.49 -2.46 18.93
C SER A 61 4.18 -1.47 18.00
N LEU A 62 5.00 -0.59 18.56
CA LEU A 62 5.82 0.37 17.79
C LEU A 62 6.83 -0.32 16.88
N ILE A 63 7.51 -1.38 17.35
CA ILE A 63 8.44 -2.16 16.54
C ILE A 63 7.71 -2.81 15.35
N ARG A 64 6.50 -3.32 15.55
CA ARG A 64 5.69 -3.90 14.46
C ARG A 64 5.27 -2.85 13.45
N VAL A 65 4.84 -1.68 13.92
CA VAL A 65 4.48 -0.56 13.04
C VAL A 65 5.69 -0.10 12.22
N SER A 66 6.86 0.05 12.84
CA SER A 66 8.07 0.49 12.13
C SER A 66 8.52 -0.55 11.10
N ALA A 67 8.47 -1.85 11.43
CA ALA A 67 8.73 -2.93 10.49
C ALA A 67 7.75 -2.92 9.31
N TYR A 68 6.46 -2.71 9.57
CA TYR A 68 5.43 -2.61 8.53
C TYR A 68 5.61 -1.37 7.62
N ILE A 69 5.91 -0.20 8.19
CA ILE A 69 6.19 1.00 7.40
C ILE A 69 7.45 0.79 6.54
N LYS A 70 8.48 0.14 7.07
CA LYS A 70 9.70 -0.17 6.34
C LYS A 70 9.42 -1.11 5.16
N SER A 71 8.62 -2.16 5.35
CA SER A 71 8.27 -3.08 4.25
C SER A 71 7.44 -2.39 3.17
N LEU A 72 6.53 -1.49 3.55
CA LEU A 72 5.77 -0.67 2.59
C LEU A 72 6.67 0.27 1.77
N LYS A 73 7.69 0.86 2.41
CA LYS A 73 8.67 1.71 1.72
C LYS A 73 9.45 0.91 0.69
N LEU A 74 9.95 -0.26 1.08
CA LEU A 74 10.69 -1.15 0.18
C LEU A 74 9.84 -1.58 -1.02
N LYS A 75 8.59 -1.98 -0.80
CA LYS A 75 7.66 -2.36 -1.88
C LYS A 75 7.40 -1.21 -2.86
N LYS A 76 7.31 0.03 -2.36
CA LYS A 76 7.20 1.22 -3.22
C LYS A 76 8.46 1.49 -4.03
N GLU A 77 9.64 1.27 -3.45
CA GLU A 77 10.92 1.45 -4.15
C GLU A 77 11.11 0.40 -5.25
N GLU A 78 10.74 -0.86 -5.00
CA GLU A 78 10.75 -1.92 -6.01
C GLU A 78 9.81 -1.60 -7.18
N GLN A 79 8.57 -1.21 -6.89
CA GLN A 79 7.61 -0.82 -7.93
C GLN A 79 8.12 0.35 -8.79
N LYS A 80 8.76 1.35 -8.16
CA LYS A 80 9.37 2.47 -8.90
C LYS A 80 10.49 2.00 -9.82
N LYS A 81 11.38 1.11 -9.34
CA LYS A 81 12.47 0.56 -10.17
C LYS A 81 11.92 -0.21 -11.37
N ILE A 82 10.90 -1.05 -11.16
CA ILE A 82 10.26 -1.81 -12.26
C ILE A 82 9.61 -0.85 -13.26
N CYS A 83 8.84 0.15 -12.80
CA CYS A 83 8.27 1.16 -13.69
C CYS A 83 9.34 1.93 -14.49
N LEU A 84 10.47 2.28 -13.88
CA LEU A 84 11.58 2.96 -14.57
C LEU A 84 12.20 2.08 -15.64
N LEU A 85 12.46 0.81 -15.33
CA LEU A 85 13.00 -0.15 -16.29
C LEU A 85 12.04 -0.39 -17.45
N LEU A 86 10.75 -0.59 -17.18
CA LEU A 86 9.73 -0.76 -18.21
C LEU A 86 9.56 0.51 -19.06
N GLY A 87 9.52 1.69 -18.42
CA GLY A 87 9.39 2.97 -19.10
C GLY A 87 10.58 3.30 -20.00
N ALA A 88 11.79 2.83 -19.66
CA ALA A 88 12.96 2.97 -20.53
C ALA A 88 13.01 1.90 -21.63
N PHE A 89 12.59 0.66 -21.33
CA PHE A 89 12.69 -0.47 -22.25
C PHE A 89 11.59 -0.47 -23.33
N LEU A 90 10.33 -0.21 -22.96
CA LEU A 90 9.19 -0.21 -23.88
C LEU A 90 9.38 0.68 -25.13
N PRO A 91 9.77 1.97 -25.02
CA PRO A 91 9.94 2.82 -26.20
C PRO A 91 11.12 2.36 -27.08
N TYR A 92 12.22 1.89 -26.48
CA TYR A 92 13.35 1.34 -27.23
C TYR A 92 12.96 0.06 -27.98
N PHE A 93 12.20 -0.81 -27.34
CA PHE A 93 11.69 -2.04 -27.94
C PHE A 93 10.74 -1.74 -29.11
N PHE A 94 9.84 -0.75 -28.96
CA PHE A 94 8.97 -0.31 -30.04
C PHE A 94 9.75 0.30 -31.22
N TYR A 95 10.73 1.17 -30.96
CA TYR A 95 11.61 1.73 -32.00
C TYR A 95 12.37 0.63 -32.76
N PHE A 96 12.92 -0.35 -32.06
CA PHE A 96 13.63 -1.47 -32.68
C PHE A 96 12.73 -2.35 -33.56
N LEU A 97 11.47 -2.54 -33.17
CA LEU A 97 10.49 -3.25 -34.00
C LEU A 97 10.12 -2.46 -35.27
N GLU A 98 10.06 -1.13 -35.19
CA GLU A 98 9.77 -0.27 -36.33
C GLU A 98 10.90 -0.28 -37.36
N GLU A 99 12.17 -0.18 -36.92
CA GLU A 99 13.36 -0.28 -37.78
C GLU A 99 13.47 -1.65 -38.49
N LYS A 100 13.11 -2.73 -37.79
CA LYS A 100 13.02 -4.09 -38.36
C LYS A 100 11.93 -4.20 -39.43
N ASN A 101 10.83 -3.46 -39.31
CA ASN A 101 9.73 -3.49 -40.26
C ASN A 101 10.10 -2.75 -41.55
N GLU A 102 10.77 -1.59 -41.45
CA GLU A 102 11.29 -0.87 -42.62
C GLU A 102 12.38 -1.66 -43.37
N GLY A 103 13.29 -2.32 -42.64
CA GLY A 103 14.34 -3.16 -43.24
C GLY A 103 13.82 -4.40 -44.01
N SER A 104 12.58 -4.84 -43.75
CA SER A 104 11.94 -5.95 -44.47
C SER A 104 11.29 -5.51 -45.79
N ILE A 105 10.97 -4.23 -45.95
CA ILE A 105 10.37 -3.71 -47.21
C ILE A 105 11.46 -3.55 -48.28
N TYR A 106 12.67 -3.16 -47.89
CA TYR A 106 13.80 -2.97 -48.82
C TYR A 106 14.49 -4.26 -49.29
N SER A 107 14.22 -5.42 -48.65
CA SER A 107 14.79 -6.72 -49.05
C SER A 107 13.92 -7.53 -50.03
N ILE A 108 12.70 -7.05 -50.32
CA ILE A 108 11.77 -7.69 -51.28
C ILE A 108 11.87 -7.06 -52.69
N GLN A 109 12.58 -5.93 -52.83
CA GLN A 109 12.79 -5.24 -54.12
C GLN A 109 14.15 -5.51 -54.79
N ARG A 110 14.90 -6.54 -54.38
CA ARG A 110 16.20 -6.89 -55.00
C ARG A 110 16.22 -8.32 -55.54
#